data_AF-A0A7X2Z0I6-F1
#
_entry.id   AF-A0A7X2Z0I6-F1
#
_cell.length_a   1.000
_cell.length_b   1.000
_cell.length_c   1.000
_cell.angle_alpha   90.00
_cell.angle_beta   90.00
_cell.angle_gamma   90.00
#
_symmetry.space_group_name_H-M   'P 1'
#
loop_
_entity.id
_entity.type
_entity.pdbx_description
1 polymer ?
#
loop_
_entity_poly.entity_id
_entity_poly.type
_entity_poly.pdbx_seq_one_letter_code
_entity_poly.pdbx_strand_id
1 'polypeptide(L)' 'MNKISLDEAKYKTLLNDPSLSEQQRSLIAELLETAGQLSAENTRLRRVLLRKSSGGQRMSSKLKDALYE' A
#
# COMPACT_ATOMS: atom_id res chain seq x y z
N MET A 1 12.66 -3.04 -4.22
CA MET A 1 12.09 -3.21 -2.85
C MET A 1 10.87 -4.11 -2.94
N ASN A 2 10.55 -4.90 -1.91
CA ASN A 2 9.37 -5.79 -1.94
C ASN A 2 8.11 -4.98 -2.25
N LYS A 3 7.40 -5.31 -3.33
CA LYS A 3 6.03 -4.85 -3.56
C LYS A 3 5.22 -5.32 -2.35
N ILE A 4 4.89 -4.41 -1.43
CA ILE A 4 3.91 -4.69 -0.39
C ILE A 4 2.54 -4.67 -1.08
N SER A 5 2.27 -5.74 -1.83
CA SER A 5 0.94 -6.04 -2.33
C SER A 5 0.18 -6.62 -1.16
N LEU A 6 -0.82 -5.89 -0.69
CA LEU A 6 -1.74 -6.42 0.31
C LEU A 6 -2.55 -7.54 -0.36
N ASP A 7 -2.11 -8.78 -0.19
CA ASP A 7 -2.77 -9.96 -0.71
C ASP A 7 -3.93 -10.35 0.21
N GLU A 8 -5.12 -9.85 -0.14
CA GLU A 8 -6.36 -10.04 0.62
C GLU A 8 -6.65 -11.52 0.92
N ALA A 9 -6.24 -12.44 0.03
CA ALA A 9 -6.42 -13.87 0.22
C ALA A 9 -5.54 -14.41 1.35
N LYS A 10 -4.26 -13.99 1.43
CA LYS A 10 -3.36 -14.39 2.52
C LYS A 10 -3.81 -13.86 3.87
N TYR A 11 -4.39 -12.66 3.90
CA TYR A 11 -4.87 -12.07 5.14
C TYR A 11 -6.18 -12.68 5.64
N LYS A 12 -7.08 -13.07 4.73
CA LYS A 12 -8.25 -13.89 5.09
C LYS A 12 -7.83 -15.20 5.75
N THR A 13 -6.77 -15.82 5.27
CA THR A 13 -6.22 -17.03 5.93
C THR A 13 -5.67 -16.74 7.31
N LEU A 14 -4.92 -15.64 7.48
CA LEU A 14 -4.37 -15.22 8.79
C LEU A 14 -5.49 -14.94 9.80
N LEU A 15 -6.54 -14.21 9.40
CA LEU A 15 -7.68 -13.88 10.26
C LEU A 15 -8.53 -15.09 10.64
N ASN A 16 -8.38 -16.23 9.95
CA ASN A 16 -9.08 -17.48 10.26
C ASN A 16 -8.25 -18.43 11.14
N ASP A 17 -7.01 -18.08 11.47
CA ASP A 17 -6.13 -18.93 12.29
C ASP A 17 -6.72 -19.13 13.70
N PRO A 18 -7.04 -20.36 14.12
CA PRO A 18 -7.68 -20.65 15.41
C PRO A 18 -6.81 -20.28 16.62
N SER A 19 -5.50 -20.08 16.46
CA SER A 19 -4.60 -19.64 17.53
C SER A 19 -4.74 -18.17 17.89
N LEU A 20 -5.40 -17.37 17.05
CA LEU A 20 -5.62 -15.95 17.31
C LEU A 20 -6.82 -15.74 18.22
N SER A 21 -6.57 -15.03 19.32
CA SER A 21 -7.63 -14.44 20.15
C SER A 21 -8.42 -13.39 19.36
N GLU A 22 -9.64 -13.11 19.82
CA GLU A 22 -10.51 -12.09 19.22
C GLU A 22 -9.88 -10.69 19.22
N GLN A 23 -9.15 -10.34 20.27
CA GLN A 23 -8.40 -9.08 20.37
C GLN A 23 -7.29 -8.99 19.32
N GLN A 24 -6.54 -10.08 19.12
CA GLN A 24 -5.51 -10.13 18.08
C GLN A 24 -6.11 -10.06 16.68
N ARG A 25 -7.24 -10.76 16.42
CA ARG A 25 -7.95 -10.67 15.14
C ARG A 25 -8.43 -9.25 14.86
N SER A 26 -8.98 -8.58 15.87
CA SER A 26 -9.45 -7.20 15.75
C SER A 26 -8.31 -6.24 15.43
N LEU A 27 -7.18 -6.36 16.14
CA LEU A 27 -5.99 -5.54 15.87
C LEU A 27 -5.42 -5.79 14.47
N ILE A 28 -5.35 -7.06 14.04
CA ILE A 28 -4.88 -7.42 12.70
C ILE A 28 -5.82 -6.83 11.65
N ALA A 29 -7.14 -6.89 11.84
CA ALA A 29 -8.10 -6.31 10.92
C ALA A 29 -7.92 -4.79 10.76
N GLU A 30 -7.76 -4.06 11.88
CA GLU A 30 -7.53 -2.61 11.87
C GLU A 30 -6.21 -2.23 11.18
N LEU A 31 -5.13 -2.99 11.43
CA LEU A 31 -3.84 -2.79 10.77
C LEU A 31 -3.94 -3.02 9.26
N LEU A 32 -4.69 -4.03 8.83
CA LEU A 32 -4.89 -4.34 7.42
C LEU A 32 -5.71 -3.25 6.72
N GLU A 33 -6.77 -2.77 7.34
CA GLU A 33 -7.56 -1.66 6.83
C GLU A 33 -6.68 -0.41 6.65
N THR A 34 -5.93 -0.04 7.68
CA THR A 34 -5.04 1.11 7.68
C THR A 34 -3.97 0.99 6.59
N ALA A 35 -3.34 -0.18 6.47
CA ALA A 35 -2.36 -0.44 5.42
C ALA A 35 -2.99 -0.33 4.01
N GLY A 36 -4.22 -0.81 3.84
CA GLY A 36 -4.98 -0.70 2.59
C GLY A 36 -5.21 0.74 2.18
N GLN A 37 -5.69 1.57 3.11
CA GLN A 37 -5.91 2.99 2.89
C GLN A 37 -4.60 3.71 2.52
N LEU A 38 -3.51 3.44 3.25
CA LEU A 38 -2.20 4.02 2.96
C LEU A 38 -1.66 3.62 1.59
N SER A 39 -1.83 2.36 1.20
CA SER A 39 -1.38 1.85 -0.11
C SER A 39 -2.15 2.50 -1.27
N ALA A 40 -3.48 2.64 -1.13
CA ALA A 40 -4.32 3.33 -2.09
C ALA A 40 -3.96 4.81 -2.22
N GLU A 41 -3.76 5.48 -1.10
CA GLU A 41 -3.37 6.90 -1.08
C GLU A 41 -1.98 7.12 -1.67
N ASN A 42 -1.02 6.25 -1.34
CA ASN A 42 0.32 6.31 -1.92
C ASN A 42 0.26 6.17 -3.45
N THR A 43 -0.53 5.22 -3.95
CA THR A 43 -0.75 5.03 -5.40
C THR A 43 -1.38 6.28 -6.04
N ARG A 44 -2.36 6.89 -5.38
CA ARG A 44 -3.00 8.13 -5.87
C ARG A 44 -2.00 9.27 -5.95
N LEU A 45 -1.20 9.48 -4.91
CA LEU A 45 -0.17 10.52 -4.85
C LEU A 45 0.89 10.32 -5.94
N ARG A 46 1.35 9.09 -6.16
CA ARG A 46 2.29 8.75 -7.24
C ARG A 46 1.73 9.16 -8.62
N ARG A 47 0.47 8.83 -8.90
CA ARG A 47 -0.19 9.22 -10.16
C ARG A 47 -0.30 10.74 -10.31
N VAL A 48 -0.65 11.45 -9.25
CA VAL A 48 -0.73 12.92 -9.26
C VAL A 48 0.64 13.55 -9.54
N LEU A 49 1.69 13.06 -8.88
CA LEU A 49 3.07 13.54 -9.11
C LEU A 49 3.53 13.31 -10.54
N LEU A 50 3.30 12.11 -11.09
CA LEU A 50 3.61 11.79 -12.48
C LEU A 50 2.87 12.74 -13.44
N ARG A 51 1.58 13.00 -13.22
CA ARG A 51 0.79 13.93 -14.04
C ARG A 51 1.28 15.38 -13.95
N LYS A 52 1.70 15.85 -12.77
CA LYS A 52 2.26 17.21 -12.62
C LYS A 52 3.64 17.33 -13.29
N SER A 53 4.44 16.28 -13.23
CA SER A 53 5.79 16.28 -13.81
C SER A 53 5.84 16.36 -15.33
N SER A 54 4.77 15.94 -16.03
CA SER A 54 4.72 16.00 -17.50
C SER A 54 4.44 17.39 -18.05
N GLY A 55 4.07 18.38 -17.23
CA GLY A 55 3.54 19.67 -17.68
C GLY A 55 4.38 20.92 -17.42
N GLY A 56 5.53 20.86 -16.73
CA GLY A 56 6.28 22.11 -16.46
C GLY A 56 7.66 22.01 -15.81
N GLN A 57 7.98 20.91 -15.11
CA GLN A 57 9.30 20.74 -14.51
C GLN A 57 9.75 19.28 -14.65
N ARG A 58 10.87 19.09 -15.36
CA ARG A 58 11.44 17.78 -15.66
C ARG A 58 11.92 17.15 -14.35
N MET A 59 11.20 16.15 -13.83
CA MET A 59 11.61 15.40 -12.62
C MET A 59 12.95 14.70 -12.86
N SER A 60 13.74 14.52 -11.80
CA SER A 60 14.95 13.70 -11.87
C SER A 60 14.56 12.26 -12.20
N SER A 61 15.40 11.57 -12.98
CA SER A 61 15.20 10.16 -13.34
C SER A 61 14.99 9.28 -12.11
N LYS A 62 15.79 9.50 -11.05
CA LYS A 62 15.67 8.81 -9.76
C LYS A 62 14.29 8.94 -9.11
N LEU A 63 13.68 10.13 -9.17
CA LEU A 63 12.34 10.33 -8.63
C LEU A 63 11.28 9.65 -9.49
N LYS A 64 11.45 9.67 -10.83
CA LYS A 64 10.56 8.96 -11.74
C LYS A 64 10.60 7.45 -11.49
N ASP A 65 11.79 6.87 -11.40
CA ASP A 65 11.98 5.44 -11.13
C ASP A 65 11.36 5.04 -9.78
N ALA A 66 11.57 5.85 -8.74
CA ALA A 66 10.98 5.65 -7.43
C ALA A 66 9.45 5.75 -7.39
N LEU A 67 8.79 6.36 -8.39
CA LEU A 67 7.33 6.47 -8.50
C LEU A 67 6.70 5.35 -9.35
N TYR A 68 7.48 4.66 -10.19
CA TYR A 68 7.03 3.54 -11.03
C TYR A 68 7.27 2.16 -10.39
N GLU A 69 8.26 2.03 -9.50
CA GLU A 69 8.41 0.85 -8.64
C GLU A 69 7.34 0.77 -7.54
#